data_AF-A0A7C7EGN1-F1
#
_entry.id   AF-A0A7C7EGN1-F1
#
_cell.length_a   1.000
_cell.length_b   1.000
_cell.length_c   1.000
_cell.angle_alpha   90.00
_cell.angle_beta   90.00
_cell.angle_gamma   90.00
#
_symmetry.space_group_name_H-M   'P 1'
#
loop_
_entity.id
_entity.type
_entity.pdbx_description
1 polymer ?
#
loop_
_entity_poly.entity_id
_entity_poly.type
_entity_poly.pdbx_seq_one_letter_code
_entity_poly.pdbx_strand_id
1 'polypeptide(L)'
;MATFLGSKEVSLKSVGGLNNAYKLKLELYLNSQDTTYNRSNVTLKAFMCAYSGWGFSGYSQPKVTGTINGNQKFQNTVSSIMSTSYVEVGSWTGNINHNEDGKLTILATVSFSPNRSDVSYLPASGSVSETKSLPDIPRASICSFPGHQMGDNFRINTNRASSSFTHNLTIYVNNTQILTRSGIGDYVDIIPTPSEKQLMHESSPNNIFATMKVKCETYNGATKIGETNT
;
A
#
# COMPACT_ATOMS: atom_id res chain seq x y z
N MET A 1 17.19 -4.44 -3.00
CA MET A 1 17.77 -3.43 -2.09
C MET A 1 16.60 -2.63 -1.52
N ALA A 2 16.59 -2.33 -0.23
CA ALA A 2 15.49 -1.58 0.37
C ALA A 2 15.50 -0.12 -0.12
N THR A 3 14.33 0.40 -0.51
CA THR A 3 14.14 1.78 -0.96
C THR A 3 13.84 2.66 0.24
N PHE A 4 14.61 3.73 0.44
CA PHE A 4 14.33 4.72 1.47
C PHE A 4 13.05 5.51 1.12
N LEU A 5 12.07 5.51 2.04
CA LEU A 5 10.80 6.20 1.86
C LEU A 5 10.81 7.59 2.49
N GLY A 6 11.49 7.76 3.63
CA GLY A 6 11.48 9.02 4.36
C GLY A 6 12.09 8.90 5.75
N SER A 7 12.34 10.06 6.35
CA SER A 7 12.82 10.19 7.71
C SER A 7 12.26 11.46 8.35
N LYS A 8 12.04 11.41 9.66
CA LYS A 8 11.68 12.58 10.44
C LYS A 8 12.32 12.54 11.82
N GLU A 9 12.63 13.73 12.33
CA GLU A 9 13.30 13.93 13.61
C GLU A 9 12.55 14.93 14.49
N VAL A 10 12.68 14.75 15.81
CA VAL A 10 12.35 15.75 16.83
C VAL A 10 13.48 15.88 17.85
N SER A 11 13.64 17.08 18.42
CA SER A 11 14.48 17.29 19.60
C SER A 11 13.69 17.01 20.87
N LEU A 12 14.27 16.23 21.78
CA LEU A 12 13.72 15.95 23.09
C LEU A 12 14.38 16.86 24.13
N LYS A 13 13.57 17.32 25.09
CA LYS A 13 14.08 17.96 26.31
C LYS A 13 14.70 16.91 27.23
N SER A 14 15.43 17.35 28.24
CA SER A 14 15.70 16.52 29.41
C SER A 14 14.47 16.44 30.32
N VAL A 15 14.39 15.44 31.19
CA VAL A 15 13.37 15.34 32.24
C VAL A 15 13.38 16.60 33.13
N GLY A 16 14.56 17.17 33.38
CA GLY A 16 14.74 18.43 34.09
C GLY A 16 14.33 19.68 33.30
N GLY A 17 13.80 19.53 32.09
CA GLY A 17 13.20 20.62 31.31
C GLY A 17 14.15 21.38 30.38
N LEU A 18 15.43 21.00 30.30
CA LEU A 18 16.38 21.66 29.40
C LEU A 18 16.14 21.21 27.95
N ASN A 19 16.06 22.17 27.03
CA ASN A 19 15.82 21.89 25.61
C ASN A 19 17.04 21.26 24.94
N ASN A 20 16.83 20.61 23.79
CA ASN A 20 17.89 20.07 22.93
C ASN A 20 18.87 19.18 23.72
N ALA A 21 18.33 18.26 24.51
CA ALA A 21 19.14 17.29 25.25
C ALA A 21 19.44 16.07 24.38
N TYR A 22 18.42 15.60 23.65
CA TYR A 22 18.53 14.44 22.78
C TYR A 22 17.76 14.66 21.48
N LYS A 23 18.01 13.80 20.50
CA LYS A 23 17.25 13.71 19.26
C LYS A 23 16.61 12.33 19.16
N LEU A 24 15.39 12.30 18.64
CA LEU A 24 14.69 11.08 18.28
C LEU A 24 14.34 11.15 16.80
N LYS A 25 14.79 10.16 16.05
CA LYS A 25 14.59 10.07 14.60
C LYS A 25 13.92 8.76 14.24
N LEU A 26 13.00 8.80 13.29
CA LEU A 26 12.49 7.63 12.61
C LEU A 26 12.96 7.61 11.16
N GLU A 27 13.11 6.41 10.60
CA GLU A 27 13.35 6.18 9.18
C GLU A 27 12.44 5.04 8.68
N LEU A 28 11.92 5.19 7.47
CA LEU A 28 11.05 4.22 6.81
C LEU A 28 11.68 3.72 5.50
N TYR A 29 11.53 2.41 5.26
CA TYR A 29 12.02 1.75 4.06
C TYR A 29 10.98 0.80 3.49
N LEU A 30 10.91 0.72 2.16
CA LEU A 30 10.20 -0.32 1.43
C LEU A 30 11.19 -1.39 0.98
N ASN A 31 11.01 -2.62 1.43
CA ASN A 31 11.89 -3.72 1.08
C ASN A 31 11.44 -4.45 -0.19
N SER A 32 10.14 -4.68 -0.32
CA SER A 32 9.52 -5.36 -1.47
C SER A 32 8.00 -5.15 -1.51
N GLN A 33 7.40 -5.49 -2.64
CA GLN A 33 5.95 -5.58 -2.82
C GLN A 33 5.58 -6.97 -3.35
N ASP A 34 4.44 -7.47 -2.90
CA ASP A 34 3.89 -8.76 -3.24
C ASP A 34 2.52 -8.52 -3.87
N THR A 35 2.48 -8.61 -5.20
CA THR A 35 1.28 -8.32 -6.02
C THR A 35 0.19 -9.39 -5.83
N THR A 36 0.59 -10.63 -5.56
CA THR A 36 -0.33 -11.76 -5.32
C THR A 36 -1.10 -11.56 -4.03
N TYR A 37 -0.41 -11.23 -2.93
CA TYR A 37 -1.02 -11.06 -1.61
C TYR A 37 -1.38 -9.61 -1.27
N ASN A 38 -1.18 -8.68 -2.20
CA ASN A 38 -1.49 -7.25 -2.05
C ASN A 38 -0.89 -6.63 -0.78
N ARG A 39 0.41 -6.81 -0.59
CA ARG A 39 1.12 -6.36 0.62
C ARG A 39 2.51 -5.82 0.29
N SER A 40 2.99 -4.92 1.14
CA SER A 40 4.36 -4.41 1.11
C SER A 40 5.13 -4.89 2.33
N ASN A 41 6.40 -5.25 2.14
CA ASN A 41 7.32 -5.47 3.25
C ASN A 41 8.03 -4.15 3.58
N VAL A 42 7.87 -3.67 4.81
CA VAL A 42 8.33 -2.36 5.26
C VAL A 42 9.25 -2.51 6.47
N THR A 43 10.27 -1.66 6.55
CA THR A 43 11.10 -1.51 7.75
C THR A 43 10.88 -0.13 8.37
N LEU A 44 10.60 -0.11 9.68
CA LEU A 44 10.64 1.08 10.53
C LEU A 44 11.88 0.98 11.42
N LYS A 45 12.68 2.05 11.45
CA LYS A 45 13.81 2.19 12.36
C LYS A 45 13.65 3.40 13.27
N ALA A 46 14.15 3.26 14.49
CA ALA A 46 14.25 4.32 15.47
C ALA A 46 15.72 4.57 15.80
N PHE A 47 16.10 5.84 15.82
CA PHE A 47 17.44 6.28 16.17
C PHE A 47 17.39 7.36 17.24
N MET A 48 18.41 7.36 18.09
CA MET A 48 18.63 8.42 19.06
C MET A 48 20.09 8.86 19.07
N CYS A 49 20.31 10.13 19.41
CA CYS A 49 21.61 10.64 19.83
C CYS A 49 21.43 11.73 20.88
N ALA A 50 22.52 12.03 21.58
CA ALA A 50 22.59 13.14 22.50
C ALA A 50 23.05 14.41 21.77
N TYR A 51 22.67 15.57 22.27
CA TYR A 51 23.38 16.80 21.94
C TYR A 51 24.73 16.84 22.67
N SER A 52 25.65 17.71 22.23
CA SER A 52 26.93 17.91 22.91
C SER A 52 26.70 18.29 24.39
N GLY A 53 27.44 17.65 25.30
CA GLY A 53 27.31 17.84 26.74
C GLY A 53 26.18 17.03 27.39
N TRP A 54 25.42 16.24 26.61
CA TRP A 54 24.39 15.35 27.10
C TRP A 54 24.77 13.89 26.95
N GLY A 55 24.18 13.04 27.78
CA GLY A 55 24.29 11.61 27.67
C GLY A 55 23.75 10.91 28.90
N PHE A 56 23.42 9.64 28.75
CA PHE A 56 23.08 8.76 29.86
C PHE A 56 23.55 7.34 29.60
N SER A 57 23.79 6.58 30.67
CA SER A 57 24.14 5.16 30.62
C SER A 57 23.73 4.43 31.90
N GLY A 58 23.58 3.11 31.83
CA GLY A 58 23.32 2.28 33.02
C GLY A 58 21.85 2.19 33.45
N TYR A 59 20.89 2.41 32.53
CA TYR A 59 19.46 2.36 32.83
C TYR A 59 18.76 1.16 32.21
N SER A 60 17.65 0.71 32.81
CA SER A 60 16.84 -0.41 32.30
C SER A 60 15.37 -0.06 32.06
N GLN A 61 14.93 1.11 32.53
CA GLN A 61 13.57 1.61 32.46
C GLN A 61 13.23 2.37 31.17
N PRO A 62 14.11 3.23 30.60
CA PRO A 62 13.77 3.99 29.42
C PRO A 62 13.41 3.10 28.24
N LYS A 63 12.29 3.42 27.58
CA LYS A 63 11.76 2.65 26.44
C LYS A 63 11.69 3.52 25.21
N VAL A 64 12.05 2.93 24.08
CA VAL A 64 11.65 3.40 22.76
C VAL A 64 10.59 2.46 22.21
N THR A 65 9.51 3.00 21.67
CA THR A 65 8.40 2.23 21.10
C THR A 65 8.18 2.68 19.66
N GLY A 66 8.09 1.72 18.73
CA GLY A 66 7.72 1.98 17.35
C GLY A 66 6.33 1.45 17.04
N THR A 67 5.52 2.25 16.36
CA THR A 67 4.17 1.88 15.93
C THR A 67 3.95 2.18 14.46
N ILE A 68 3.04 1.41 13.85
CA ILE A 68 2.51 1.70 12.52
C ILE A 68 0.99 1.66 12.61
N ASN A 69 0.33 2.75 12.18
CA ASN A 69 -1.11 2.95 12.30
C ASN A 69 -1.61 2.70 13.74
N GLY A 70 -0.86 3.20 14.74
CA GLY A 70 -1.16 3.02 16.16
C GLY A 70 -0.82 1.64 16.74
N ASN A 71 -0.54 0.63 15.92
CA ASN A 71 -0.21 -0.71 16.39
C ASN A 71 1.28 -0.81 16.76
N GLN A 72 1.57 -1.21 18.00
CA GLN A 72 2.95 -1.44 18.45
C GLN A 72 3.62 -2.54 17.63
N LYS A 73 4.82 -2.24 17.11
CA LYS A 73 5.65 -3.15 16.31
C LYS A 73 6.91 -3.58 17.03
N PHE A 74 7.48 -2.69 17.85
CA PHE A 74 8.56 -3.02 18.78
C PHE A 74 8.50 -2.12 20.00
N GLN A 75 9.08 -2.59 21.10
CA GLN A 75 9.38 -1.79 22.29
C GLN A 75 10.70 -2.28 22.89
N ASN A 76 11.71 -1.43 22.90
CA ASN A 76 13.05 -1.78 23.37
C ASN A 76 13.44 -0.93 24.58
N THR A 77 14.24 -1.52 25.47
CA THR A 77 14.95 -0.75 26.49
C THR A 77 16.12 -0.01 25.86
N VAL A 78 16.25 1.29 26.16
CA VAL A 78 17.43 2.09 25.79
C VAL A 78 18.26 2.31 27.04
N SER A 79 19.37 1.57 27.17
CA SER A 79 20.20 1.59 28.38
C SER A 79 21.24 2.69 28.39
N SER A 80 21.63 3.20 27.22
CA SER A 80 22.59 4.29 27.08
C SER A 80 22.42 5.04 25.77
N ILE A 81 22.65 6.35 25.81
CA ILE A 81 22.89 7.23 24.66
C ILE A 81 23.99 8.20 25.08
N MET A 82 25.21 7.96 24.62
CA MET A 82 26.41 8.73 24.98
C MET A 82 27.07 9.40 23.76
N SER A 83 26.49 9.25 22.57
CA SER A 83 27.05 9.72 21.31
C SER A 83 26.22 10.84 20.71
N THR A 84 26.89 11.78 20.04
CA THR A 84 26.26 12.78 19.17
C THR A 84 25.91 12.23 17.79
N SER A 85 26.42 11.03 17.45
CA SER A 85 26.02 10.28 16.26
C SER A 85 24.79 9.42 16.55
N TYR A 86 23.91 9.25 15.56
CA TYR A 86 22.74 8.40 15.70
C TYR A 86 23.12 6.95 15.99
N VAL A 87 22.47 6.40 17.01
CA VAL A 87 22.50 4.98 17.34
C VAL A 87 21.12 4.41 17.04
N GLU A 88 21.05 3.25 16.38
CA GLU A 88 19.80 2.53 16.19
C GLU A 88 19.35 1.96 17.54
N VAL A 89 18.16 2.34 17.99
CA VAL A 89 17.59 1.93 19.28
C VAL A 89 16.40 0.99 19.14
N GLY A 90 15.90 0.82 17.92
CA GLY A 90 14.90 -0.18 17.62
C GLY A 90 14.59 -0.28 16.13
N SER A 91 14.13 -1.45 15.71
CA SER A 91 13.69 -1.71 14.36
C SER A 91 12.60 -2.76 14.33
N TRP A 92 11.71 -2.64 13.36
CA TRP A 92 10.79 -3.70 12.97
C TRP A 92 10.77 -3.80 11.45
N THR A 93 10.70 -5.04 10.96
CA THR A 93 10.50 -5.34 9.55
C THR A 93 9.35 -6.32 9.42
N GLY A 94 8.41 -6.05 8.52
CA GLY A 94 7.30 -6.96 8.29
C GLY A 94 6.35 -6.52 7.19
N ASN A 95 5.37 -7.38 6.93
CA ASN A 95 4.38 -7.16 5.88
C ASN A 95 3.21 -6.31 6.39
N ILE A 96 2.70 -5.44 5.51
CA ILE A 96 1.50 -4.64 5.72
C ILE A 96 0.61 -4.77 4.48
N ASN A 97 -0.66 -5.12 4.68
CA ASN A 97 -1.63 -5.28 3.61
C ASN A 97 -2.09 -3.91 3.09
N HIS A 98 -2.24 -3.81 1.77
CA HIS A 98 -2.85 -2.66 1.11
C HIS A 98 -4.37 -2.77 1.11
N ASN A 99 -5.05 -1.67 0.80
CA ASN A 99 -6.47 -1.69 0.50
C ASN A 99 -6.75 -2.50 -0.78
N GLU A 100 -8.00 -2.86 -1.04
CA GLU A 100 -8.40 -3.67 -2.21
C GLU A 100 -7.99 -3.03 -3.55
N ASP A 101 -7.93 -1.70 -3.61
CA ASP A 101 -7.47 -0.90 -4.76
C ASP A 101 -5.94 -0.86 -4.92
N GLY A 102 -5.20 -1.54 -4.04
CA GLY A 102 -3.75 -1.61 -4.06
C GLY A 102 -3.04 -0.39 -3.49
N LYS A 103 -3.78 0.58 -2.94
CA LYS A 103 -3.22 1.78 -2.32
C LYS A 103 -3.04 1.59 -0.82
N LEU A 104 -2.07 2.29 -0.24
CA LEU A 104 -1.89 2.32 1.20
C LEU A 104 -1.15 3.58 1.66
N THR A 105 -1.68 4.22 2.70
CA THR A 105 -0.97 5.23 3.48
C THR A 105 -0.79 4.73 4.89
N ILE A 106 0.43 4.84 5.42
CA ILE A 106 0.76 4.47 6.79
C ILE A 106 1.15 5.70 7.60
N LEU A 107 0.84 5.68 8.89
CA LEU A 107 1.39 6.58 9.90
C LEU A 107 2.38 5.81 10.75
N ALA A 108 3.67 6.08 10.56
CA ALA A 108 4.71 5.54 11.43
C ALA A 108 4.97 6.51 12.59
N THR A 109 5.14 5.98 13.80
CA THR A 109 5.50 6.77 14.97
C THR A 109 6.60 6.07 15.75
N VAL A 110 7.58 6.84 16.20
CA VAL A 110 8.53 6.40 17.22
C VAL A 110 8.37 7.32 18.42
N SER A 111 8.23 6.74 19.60
CA SER A 111 8.16 7.47 20.87
C SER A 111 9.24 7.00 21.83
N PHE A 112 9.67 7.92 22.68
CA PHE A 112 10.52 7.66 23.82
C PHE A 112 9.76 7.93 25.11
N SER A 113 9.93 7.06 26.10
CA SER A 113 9.49 7.26 27.49
C SER A 113 10.64 6.97 28.43
N PRO A 114 11.05 7.90 29.31
CA PRO A 114 12.07 7.61 30.33
C PRO A 114 11.58 6.59 31.37
N ASN A 115 10.25 6.42 31.51
CA ASN A 115 9.60 5.61 32.55
C ASN A 115 10.07 5.95 33.97
N ARG A 116 10.50 7.20 34.18
CA ARG A 116 10.79 7.84 35.47
C ARG A 116 10.89 9.36 35.27
N SER A 117 10.67 10.12 36.33
CA SER A 117 10.64 11.59 36.30
C SER A 117 11.64 12.25 37.27
N ASP A 118 12.42 11.45 38.00
CA ASP A 118 13.31 11.88 39.09
C ASP A 118 14.78 12.05 38.65
N VAL A 119 15.13 11.72 37.41
CA VAL A 119 16.50 11.86 36.88
C VAL A 119 16.54 12.94 35.80
N SER A 120 16.99 14.13 36.19
CA SER A 120 16.87 15.37 35.41
C SER A 120 17.57 15.37 34.05
N TYR A 121 18.58 14.52 33.86
CA TYR A 121 19.37 14.47 32.63
C TYR A 121 18.93 13.40 31.61
N LEU A 122 18.00 12.52 31.97
CA LEU A 122 17.40 11.59 31.01
C LEU A 122 16.60 12.36 29.95
N PRO A 123 16.40 11.81 28.74
CA PRO A 123 15.46 12.39 27.79
C PRO A 123 14.05 12.39 28.40
N ALA A 124 13.32 13.48 28.24
CA ALA A 124 11.90 13.52 28.56
C ALA A 124 11.09 12.70 27.54
N SER A 125 9.85 12.37 27.87
CA SER A 125 8.94 11.73 26.92
C SER A 125 8.75 12.59 25.68
N GLY A 126 8.66 11.96 24.52
CA GLY A 126 8.35 12.63 23.27
C GLY A 126 8.16 11.64 22.13
N SER A 127 7.68 12.13 20.99
CA SER A 127 7.41 11.30 19.82
C SER A 127 7.67 12.07 18.53
N VAL A 128 7.96 11.30 17.49
CA VAL A 128 8.03 11.77 16.11
C VAL A 128 7.18 10.86 15.24
N SER A 129 6.43 11.44 14.32
CA SER A 129 5.51 10.72 13.44
C SER A 129 5.59 11.21 12.01
N GLU A 130 5.55 10.27 11.06
CA GLU A 130 5.57 10.51 9.63
C GLU A 130 4.44 9.74 8.93
N THR A 131 3.65 10.45 8.14
CA THR A 131 2.65 9.87 7.26
C THR A 131 3.29 9.63 5.90
N LYS A 132 3.19 8.41 5.38
CA LYS A 132 3.77 8.04 4.09
C LYS A 132 2.81 7.18 3.27
N SER A 133 2.54 7.61 2.04
CA SER A 133 1.94 6.75 1.03
C SER A 133 2.99 5.78 0.50
N LEU A 134 2.69 4.48 0.56
CA LEU A 134 3.52 3.46 -0.07
C LEU A 134 3.24 3.45 -1.58
N PRO A 135 4.19 2.96 -2.41
CA PRO A 135 3.92 2.77 -3.82
C PRO A 135 2.69 1.89 -4.04
N ASP A 136 1.85 2.26 -5.00
CA ASP A 136 0.64 1.51 -5.33
C ASP A 136 1.00 0.12 -5.87
N ILE A 137 0.21 -0.89 -5.49
CA ILE A 137 0.28 -2.23 -6.08
C ILE A 137 -0.77 -2.28 -7.20
N PRO A 138 -0.39 -2.40 -8.49
CA PRO A 138 -1.34 -2.53 -9.59
C PRO A 138 -2.39 -3.63 -9.35
N ARG A 139 -3.67 -3.29 -9.55
CA ARG A 139 -4.80 -4.24 -9.45
C ARG A 139 -5.53 -4.36 -10.79
N ALA A 140 -6.14 -5.51 -11.04
CA ALA A 140 -6.99 -5.69 -12.21
C ALA A 140 -8.21 -4.76 -12.11
N SER A 141 -8.61 -4.17 -13.23
CA SER A 141 -9.85 -3.41 -13.33
C SER A 141 -11.05 -4.36 -13.37
N ILE A 142 -12.20 -3.90 -12.88
CA ILE A 142 -13.43 -4.68 -12.86
C ILE A 142 -14.36 -4.12 -13.91
N CYS A 143 -14.47 -4.81 -15.06
CA CYS A 143 -15.37 -4.39 -16.11
C CYS A 143 -16.85 -4.52 -15.70
N SER A 144 -17.70 -3.60 -16.17
CA SER A 144 -19.15 -3.62 -15.99
C SER A 144 -19.88 -3.24 -17.28
N PHE A 145 -21.08 -3.78 -17.45
CA PHE A 145 -21.95 -3.52 -18.58
C PHE A 145 -23.42 -3.68 -18.16
N PRO A 146 -24.36 -2.96 -18.77
CA PRO A 146 -25.78 -3.15 -18.50
C PRO A 146 -26.30 -4.42 -19.17
N GLY A 147 -27.37 -5.00 -18.62
CA GLY A 147 -28.17 -5.97 -19.35
C GLY A 147 -28.72 -5.35 -20.63
N HIS A 148 -28.73 -6.13 -21.71
CA HIS A 148 -29.19 -5.70 -23.05
C HIS A 148 -29.77 -6.90 -23.80
N GLN A 149 -30.49 -6.65 -24.89
CA GLN A 149 -30.99 -7.73 -25.75
C GLN A 149 -29.85 -8.25 -26.63
N MET A 150 -29.85 -9.56 -26.90
CA MET A 150 -28.80 -10.20 -27.66
C MET A 150 -28.71 -9.61 -29.09
N GLY A 151 -27.51 -9.18 -29.49
CA GLY A 151 -27.25 -8.59 -30.81
C GLY A 151 -27.40 -7.07 -30.90
N ASP A 152 -27.87 -6.42 -29.82
CA ASP A 152 -27.89 -4.96 -29.71
C ASP A 152 -26.49 -4.39 -29.45
N ASN A 153 -26.37 -3.09 -29.67
CA ASN A 153 -25.18 -2.34 -29.26
C ASN A 153 -25.23 -2.08 -27.75
N PHE A 154 -24.09 -2.20 -27.09
CA PHE A 154 -23.99 -1.91 -25.67
C PHE A 154 -22.59 -1.41 -25.32
N ARG A 155 -22.46 -0.73 -24.18
CA ARG A 155 -21.18 -0.24 -23.68
C ARG A 155 -20.63 -1.16 -22.60
N ILE A 156 -19.35 -1.47 -22.67
CA ILE A 156 -18.60 -2.02 -21.54
C ILE A 156 -17.71 -0.93 -20.98
N ASN A 157 -17.91 -0.61 -19.70
CA ASN A 157 -17.01 0.24 -18.94
C ASN A 157 -15.94 -0.65 -18.29
N THR A 158 -14.68 -0.28 -18.42
CA THR A 158 -13.58 -1.06 -17.82
C THR A 158 -13.42 -0.78 -16.32
N ASN A 159 -13.97 0.36 -15.85
CA ASN A 159 -13.76 0.90 -14.50
C ASN A 159 -12.28 0.86 -14.12
N ARG A 160 -11.49 1.41 -15.03
CA ARG A 160 -10.03 1.35 -15.06
C ARG A 160 -9.41 1.72 -13.71
N ALA A 161 -8.66 0.80 -13.11
CA ALA A 161 -8.02 1.01 -11.80
C ALA A 161 -6.84 2.01 -11.85
N SER A 162 -6.21 2.17 -13.02
CA SER A 162 -5.18 3.18 -13.29
C SER A 162 -5.25 3.65 -14.73
N SER A 163 -5.13 4.97 -14.97
CA SER A 163 -5.19 5.57 -16.32
C SER A 163 -4.15 5.01 -17.31
N SER A 164 -3.08 4.38 -16.81
CA SER A 164 -2.05 3.72 -17.60
C SER A 164 -2.43 2.32 -18.12
N PHE A 165 -3.49 1.70 -17.58
CA PHE A 165 -3.85 0.33 -17.92
C PHE A 165 -4.65 0.22 -19.20
N THR A 166 -4.48 -0.86 -19.94
CA THR A 166 -5.33 -1.22 -21.09
C THR A 166 -6.00 -2.57 -20.85
N HIS A 167 -7.06 -2.86 -21.61
CA HIS A 167 -7.86 -4.05 -21.38
C HIS A 167 -8.09 -4.88 -22.65
N ASN A 168 -8.07 -6.20 -22.48
CA ASN A 168 -8.60 -7.14 -23.46
C ASN A 168 -9.91 -7.71 -22.92
N LEU A 169 -10.99 -7.50 -23.67
CA LEU A 169 -12.32 -7.97 -23.33
C LEU A 169 -12.68 -9.12 -24.24
N THR A 170 -12.97 -10.27 -23.65
CA THR A 170 -13.52 -11.42 -24.37
C THR A 170 -14.95 -11.66 -23.89
N ILE A 171 -15.89 -11.64 -24.83
CA ILE A 171 -17.32 -11.79 -24.54
C ILE A 171 -17.75 -13.21 -24.85
N TYR A 172 -18.50 -13.79 -23.92
CA TYR A 172 -19.07 -15.12 -24.01
C TYR A 172 -20.58 -15.03 -23.89
N VAL A 173 -21.30 -15.82 -24.69
CA VAL A 173 -22.74 -16.05 -24.56
C VAL A 173 -22.95 -17.53 -24.34
N ASN A 174 -23.61 -17.92 -23.24
CA ASN A 174 -23.76 -19.32 -22.81
C ASN A 174 -22.44 -20.12 -22.88
N ASN A 175 -21.34 -19.52 -22.42
CA ASN A 175 -19.96 -20.04 -22.46
C ASN A 175 -19.32 -20.18 -23.85
N THR A 176 -20.01 -19.80 -24.93
CA THR A 176 -19.42 -19.73 -26.27
C THR A 176 -18.73 -18.38 -26.43
N GLN A 177 -17.43 -18.39 -26.76
CA GLN A 177 -16.70 -17.16 -27.06
C GLN A 177 -17.26 -16.54 -28.35
N ILE A 178 -17.73 -15.30 -28.25
CA ILE A 178 -18.31 -14.57 -29.39
C ILE A 178 -17.27 -13.66 -30.02
N LEU A 179 -16.62 -12.83 -29.21
CA LEU A 179 -15.70 -11.82 -29.72
C LEU A 179 -14.62 -11.45 -28.71
N THR A 180 -13.55 -10.85 -29.23
CA THR A 180 -12.53 -10.17 -28.43
C THR A 180 -12.30 -8.77 -28.95
N ARG A 181 -12.10 -7.82 -28.04
CA ARG A 181 -11.61 -6.47 -28.32
C ARG A 181 -10.43 -6.18 -27.40
N SER A 182 -9.41 -5.48 -27.91
CA SER A 182 -8.13 -5.30 -27.22
C SER A 182 -7.70 -3.85 -27.18
N GLY A 183 -6.78 -3.53 -26.26
CA GLY A 183 -6.22 -2.18 -26.14
C GLY A 183 -7.21 -1.16 -25.58
N ILE A 184 -8.21 -1.62 -24.82
CA ILE A 184 -9.33 -0.78 -24.44
C ILE A 184 -8.97 0.21 -23.33
N GLY A 185 -9.43 1.43 -23.61
CA GLY A 185 -9.49 2.64 -22.82
C GLY A 185 -10.23 2.52 -21.48
N ASP A 186 -11.01 3.56 -21.24
CA ASP A 186 -11.98 3.63 -20.14
C ASP A 186 -13.24 2.81 -20.46
N TYR A 187 -13.64 2.78 -21.74
CA TYR A 187 -14.80 2.01 -22.22
C TYR A 187 -14.63 1.60 -23.68
N VAL A 188 -15.50 0.70 -24.13
CA VAL A 188 -15.72 0.39 -25.54
C VAL A 188 -17.21 0.23 -25.81
N ASP A 189 -17.67 0.79 -26.93
CA ASP A 189 -18.99 0.49 -27.47
C ASP A 189 -18.89 -0.77 -28.32
N ILE A 190 -19.56 -1.82 -27.90
CA ILE A 190 -19.66 -3.08 -28.63
C ILE A 190 -20.76 -2.90 -29.68
N ILE A 191 -20.33 -2.92 -30.94
CA ILE A 191 -21.20 -2.94 -32.12
C ILE A 191 -20.94 -4.29 -32.79
N PRO A 192 -21.76 -5.33 -32.54
CA PRO A 192 -21.52 -6.66 -33.09
C PRO A 192 -21.61 -6.65 -34.62
N THR A 193 -20.62 -7.23 -35.27
CA THR A 193 -20.63 -7.48 -36.72
C THR A 193 -21.71 -8.52 -37.07
N PRO A 194 -22.14 -8.62 -38.34
CA PRO A 194 -23.11 -9.64 -38.75
C PRO A 194 -22.73 -11.07 -38.34
N SER A 195 -21.45 -11.43 -38.48
CA SER A 195 -20.94 -12.75 -38.07
C SER A 195 -20.97 -12.96 -36.56
N GLU A 196 -20.66 -11.93 -35.76
CA GLU A 196 -20.76 -12.01 -34.29
C GLU A 196 -22.21 -12.14 -33.85
N LYS A 197 -23.16 -11.42 -34.49
CA LYS A 197 -24.60 -11.59 -34.23
C LYS A 197 -25.07 -13.00 -34.54
N GLN A 198 -24.64 -13.57 -35.65
CA GLN A 198 -24.94 -14.96 -36.01
C GLN A 198 -24.45 -15.92 -34.93
N LEU A 199 -23.19 -15.80 -34.48
CA LEU A 199 -22.65 -16.64 -33.41
C LEU A 199 -23.43 -16.48 -32.09
N MET A 200 -23.84 -15.26 -31.74
CA MET A 200 -24.70 -15.02 -30.58
C MET A 200 -26.02 -15.79 -30.70
N HIS A 201 -26.71 -15.70 -31.84
CA HIS A 201 -27.96 -16.42 -32.08
C HIS A 201 -27.79 -17.94 -32.06
N GLU A 202 -26.71 -18.47 -32.66
CA GLU A 202 -26.38 -19.90 -32.64
C GLU A 202 -26.09 -20.41 -31.22
N SER A 203 -25.48 -19.58 -30.37
CA SER A 203 -25.20 -19.91 -28.96
C SER A 203 -26.44 -19.87 -28.05
N SER A 204 -27.56 -19.32 -28.54
CA SER A 204 -28.83 -19.26 -27.82
C SER A 204 -30.04 -19.38 -28.78
N PRO A 205 -30.26 -20.58 -29.37
CA PRO A 205 -31.36 -20.77 -30.31
C PRO A 205 -32.72 -20.49 -29.66
N ASN A 206 -33.60 -19.79 -30.39
CA ASN A 206 -34.98 -19.46 -29.98
C ASN A 206 -35.13 -18.55 -28.75
N ASN A 207 -34.07 -17.87 -28.30
CA ASN A 207 -34.15 -16.89 -27.23
C ASN A 207 -33.37 -15.62 -27.59
N ILE A 208 -33.93 -14.46 -27.24
CA ILE A 208 -33.28 -13.14 -27.44
C ILE A 208 -32.55 -12.66 -26.17
N PHE A 209 -32.65 -13.42 -25.07
CA PHE A 209 -31.94 -13.21 -23.82
C PHE A 209 -31.07 -14.42 -23.50
N ALA A 210 -29.82 -14.19 -23.14
CA ALA A 210 -28.87 -15.23 -22.75
C ALA A 210 -27.93 -14.69 -21.67
N THR A 211 -27.33 -15.60 -20.88
CA THR A 211 -26.29 -15.20 -19.94
C THR A 211 -25.04 -14.81 -20.72
N MET A 212 -24.67 -13.53 -20.60
CA MET A 212 -23.42 -13.02 -21.14
C MET A 212 -22.39 -12.90 -20.02
N LYS A 213 -21.16 -13.30 -20.32
CA LYS A 213 -20.00 -13.15 -19.44
C LYS A 213 -18.91 -12.37 -20.19
N VAL A 214 -18.26 -11.45 -19.50
CA VAL A 214 -17.11 -10.69 -20.01
C VAL A 214 -15.88 -11.08 -19.21
N LYS A 215 -14.91 -11.72 -19.87
CA LYS A 215 -13.55 -11.85 -19.36
C LYS A 215 -12.81 -10.54 -19.64
N CYS A 216 -12.36 -9.87 -18.59
CA CYS A 216 -11.69 -8.58 -18.63
C CYS A 216 -10.25 -8.77 -18.15
N GLU A 217 -9.29 -8.79 -19.07
CA GLU A 217 -7.87 -8.88 -18.74
C GLU A 217 -7.26 -7.49 -18.71
N THR A 218 -6.62 -7.14 -17.60
CA THR A 218 -6.00 -5.83 -17.38
C THR A 218 -4.50 -5.90 -17.62
N TYR A 219 -3.95 -4.95 -18.37
CA TYR A 219 -2.54 -4.88 -18.74
C TYR A 219 -1.93 -3.53 -18.35
N ASN A 220 -0.66 -3.53 -17.95
CA ASN A 220 0.19 -2.36 -17.86
C ASN A 220 1.33 -2.50 -18.87
N GLY A 221 1.24 -1.77 -19.98
CA GLY A 221 2.04 -2.06 -21.17
C GLY A 221 1.78 -3.49 -21.67
N ALA A 222 2.84 -4.30 -21.77
CA ALA A 222 2.74 -5.71 -22.18
C ALA A 222 2.48 -6.69 -21.02
N THR A 223 2.50 -6.22 -19.76
CA THR A 223 2.40 -7.09 -18.59
C THR A 223 0.94 -7.25 -18.16
N LYS A 224 0.43 -8.49 -18.09
CA LYS A 224 -0.90 -8.77 -17.52
C LYS A 224 -0.88 -8.55 -16.01
N ILE A 225 -1.69 -7.62 -15.52
CA ILE A 225 -1.86 -7.31 -14.09
C ILE A 225 -2.82 -8.28 -13.42
N GLY A 226 -3.86 -8.71 -14.16
CA GLY A 226 -4.81 -9.71 -13.70
C GLY A 226 -6.01 -9.81 -14.61
N GLU A 227 -7.02 -10.56 -14.17
CA GLU A 227 -8.27 -10.75 -14.91
C GLU A 227 -9.47 -10.79 -13.98
N THR A 228 -10.61 -10.36 -14.51
CA THR A 228 -11.92 -10.50 -13.85
C THR A 228 -12.92 -11.12 -14.82
N ASN A 229 -13.94 -11.78 -14.28
CA ASN A 229 -15.07 -12.30 -15.02
C ASN A 229 -16.33 -11.65 -14.46
N THR A 230 -17.05 -10.91 -15.28
CA THR A 230 -18.32 -10.25 -14.92
C THR A 230 -19.46 -10.84 -15.74
#